data_AF-A0A0A0UWM1-F1
#
_entry.id   AF-A0A0A0UWM1-F1
#
_cell.length_a   1.000
_cell.length_b   1.000
_cell.length_c   1.000
_cell.angle_alpha   90.00
_cell.angle_beta   90.00
_cell.angle_gamma   90.00
#
_symmetry.space_group_name_H-M   'P 1'
#
loop_
_entity.id
_entity.type
_entity.pdbx_description
1 polymer ?
#
loop_
_entity_poly.entity_id
_entity_poly.type
_entity_poly.pdbx_seq_one_letter_code
_entity_poly.pdbx_strand_id
1 'polypeptide(L)'
;MGYKDMFGESFFTPRSEEDEAATPMASNQGSHPETAEPLLFKGFSSGLPLLVERPSRYINRLRRAALNLYKVPDDDQYGGMDARILYSPVISLPVFLMQGNELYPNESAVQYPLLHYPVNHAPDHIRDVSVYLLTLVALYSSMGLMREDEEGDLLCYGLSDPFTCDDDMWMAAEDWAKDTAPLLRDLNMARLLGFALNDRDNEIGPLSALYGTWNEKRSADTIMDAGKKAADLLQPEYNVFLEVEFRPFQER
;
A
#
# COMPACT_ATOMS: atom_id res chain seq x y z
N MET A 1 -25.10 18.58 27.22
CA MET A 1 -24.81 17.32 27.93
C MET A 1 -23.35 16.98 27.67
N GLY A 2 -22.59 16.71 28.72
CA GLY A 2 -21.13 16.64 28.64
C GLY A 2 -20.62 15.27 28.23
N TYR A 3 -19.45 15.27 27.56
CA TYR A 3 -18.69 14.12 27.04
C TYR A 3 -18.27 13.06 28.07
N LYS A 4 -18.59 13.22 29.36
CA LYS A 4 -18.28 12.24 30.43
C LYS A 4 -19.46 11.35 30.82
N ASP A 5 -20.66 11.61 30.31
CA ASP A 5 -21.88 10.87 30.68
C ASP A 5 -22.26 9.75 29.67
N MET A 6 -21.47 9.51 28.62
CA MET A 6 -21.81 8.55 27.56
C MET A 6 -21.03 7.23 27.59
N PHE A 7 -19.89 7.13 28.27
CA PHE A 7 -19.04 5.94 28.24
C PHE A 7 -18.42 5.67 29.62
N GLY A 8 -18.97 4.66 30.30
CA GLY A 8 -18.47 4.13 31.56
C GLY A 8 -17.09 3.48 31.45
N GLU A 9 -16.57 3.09 32.62
CA GLU A 9 -15.19 2.68 32.87
C GLU A 9 -14.62 1.63 31.90
N SER A 10 -13.32 1.81 31.61
CA SER A 10 -12.46 0.98 30.78
C SER A 10 -12.55 -0.51 31.15
N PHE A 11 -13.15 -1.31 30.26
CA PHE A 11 -12.94 -2.74 30.26
C PHE A 11 -11.57 -3.02 29.67
N PHE A 12 -10.59 -3.28 30.52
CA PHE A 12 -9.60 -4.39 30.40
C PHE A 12 -8.56 -4.22 31.50
N THR A 13 -8.79 -4.94 32.61
CA THR A 13 -7.71 -5.40 33.49
C THR A 13 -7.13 -6.68 32.87
N PRO A 14 -5.79 -6.83 32.75
CA PRO A 14 -5.21 -8.06 32.22
C PRO A 14 -5.34 -9.17 33.27
N ARG A 15 -5.84 -10.33 32.85
CA ARG A 15 -5.82 -11.56 33.66
C ARG A 15 -4.55 -12.34 33.31
N SER A 16 -3.83 -12.74 34.37
CA SER A 16 -2.58 -13.50 34.36
C SER A 16 -2.74 -14.96 33.88
N GLU A 17 -1.60 -15.50 33.43
CA GLU A 17 -1.28 -16.83 32.90
C GLU A 17 -1.86 -18.04 33.67
N GLU A 18 -2.20 -19.12 32.93
CA GLU A 18 -1.69 -20.51 33.14
C GLU A 18 -2.36 -21.52 32.16
N ASP A 19 -1.56 -21.97 31.20
CA ASP A 19 -1.28 -23.34 30.70
C ASP A 19 -2.31 -24.36 30.09
N GLU A 20 -1.72 -25.07 29.11
CA GLU A 20 -1.95 -26.43 28.58
C GLU A 20 -3.00 -26.72 27.48
N ALA A 21 -2.52 -26.89 26.23
CA ALA A 21 -2.25 -28.21 25.61
C ALA A 21 -2.00 -28.08 24.08
N ALA A 22 -0.73 -28.23 23.67
CA ALA A 22 -0.28 -28.11 22.29
C ALA A 22 -0.60 -29.36 21.44
N THR A 23 -1.21 -29.14 20.27
CA THR A 23 -1.20 -30.09 19.14
C THR A 23 -0.26 -29.51 18.07
N PRO A 24 0.73 -30.25 17.53
CA PRO A 24 1.68 -29.68 16.60
C PRO A 24 1.01 -29.51 15.23
N MET A 25 0.66 -28.28 14.87
CA MET A 25 0.34 -27.92 13.49
C MET A 25 1.65 -27.88 12.70
N ALA A 26 1.68 -28.58 11.57
CA ALA A 26 2.80 -28.59 10.66
C ALA A 26 3.14 -27.15 10.22
N SER A 27 4.29 -26.66 10.64
CA SER A 27 4.86 -25.39 10.20
C SER A 27 5.41 -25.54 8.79
N ASN A 28 4.58 -25.30 7.77
CA ASN A 28 5.10 -24.75 6.51
C ASN A 28 5.23 -23.23 6.70
N GLN A 29 6.15 -22.85 7.61
CA GLN A 29 6.66 -21.50 7.63
C GLN A 29 7.56 -21.37 6.40
N GLY A 30 7.16 -20.53 5.45
CA GLY A 30 8.13 -19.93 4.54
C GLY A 30 9.30 -19.46 5.39
N SER A 31 10.51 -19.87 5.02
CA SER A 31 11.71 -19.68 5.82
C SER A 31 11.94 -18.20 6.10
N HIS A 32 11.41 -17.69 7.21
CA HIS A 32 11.98 -16.52 7.85
C HIS A 32 13.36 -16.98 8.30
N PRO A 33 14.46 -16.37 7.83
CA PRO A 33 15.70 -16.52 8.56
C PRO A 33 15.39 -16.00 9.96
N GLU A 34 15.45 -16.84 10.99
CA GLU A 34 15.22 -16.48 12.40
C GLU A 34 16.17 -15.37 12.92
N THR A 35 16.97 -14.77 12.03
CA THR A 35 18.01 -13.76 12.26
C THR A 35 17.97 -12.58 11.26
N ALA A 36 16.95 -12.43 10.42
CA ALA A 36 16.90 -11.31 9.47
C ALA A 36 16.59 -9.99 10.19
N GLU A 37 17.53 -9.03 10.14
CA GLU A 37 17.27 -7.68 10.65
C GLU A 37 16.17 -7.00 9.81
N PRO A 38 15.21 -6.31 10.44
CA PRO A 38 14.18 -5.58 9.72
C PRO A 38 14.81 -4.43 8.92
N LEU A 39 14.35 -4.26 7.68
CA LEU A 39 14.71 -3.18 6.79
C LEU A 39 13.74 -2.01 6.96
N LEU A 40 14.29 -0.80 6.99
CA LEU A 40 13.52 0.45 7.07
C LEU A 40 13.65 1.22 5.76
N PHE A 41 12.52 1.39 5.06
CA PHE A 41 12.40 2.22 3.86
C PHE A 41 11.72 3.55 4.20
N LYS A 42 12.55 4.58 4.35
CA LYS A 42 12.09 5.89 4.81
C LYS A 42 11.26 6.64 3.77
N GLY A 43 10.09 7.13 4.17
CA GLY A 43 9.19 7.90 3.32
C GLY A 43 8.52 7.08 2.22
N PHE A 44 8.42 5.76 2.36
CA PHE A 44 7.78 4.89 1.35
C PHE A 44 6.29 4.75 1.59
N SER A 45 5.85 4.92 2.82
CA SER A 45 4.47 4.74 3.24
C SER A 45 3.69 6.05 3.21
N SER A 46 2.36 5.94 3.21
CA SER A 46 1.46 7.06 3.52
C SER A 46 0.44 6.71 4.60
N GLY A 47 0.66 5.61 5.33
CA GLY A 47 -0.18 5.11 6.42
C GLY A 47 -1.35 4.20 6.01
N LEU A 48 -1.18 3.39 4.93
CA LEU A 48 -2.09 2.39 4.32
C LEU A 48 -3.60 2.71 4.17
N PRO A 49 -4.24 2.12 3.16
CA PRO A 49 -3.98 2.29 1.73
C PRO A 49 -4.52 3.65 1.20
N LEU A 50 -4.55 4.67 2.04
CA LEU A 50 -5.06 6.00 1.68
C LEU A 50 -3.95 6.86 1.09
N LEU A 51 -4.25 7.54 -0.02
CA LEU A 51 -3.42 8.63 -0.52
C LEU A 51 -3.72 9.88 0.31
N VAL A 52 -2.93 10.07 1.37
CA VAL A 52 -3.15 11.14 2.37
C VAL A 52 -2.45 12.46 2.06
N GLU A 53 -1.68 12.50 0.99
CA GLU A 53 -0.86 13.63 0.59
C GLU A 53 -1.48 14.37 -0.60
N ARG A 54 -1.09 15.63 -0.80
CA ARG A 54 -1.41 16.37 -2.03
C ARG A 54 -0.83 15.68 -3.27
N PRO A 55 -1.43 15.85 -4.47
CA PRO A 55 -0.94 15.27 -5.71
C PRO A 55 0.57 15.47 -5.96
N SER A 56 1.09 16.69 -5.77
CA SER A 56 2.51 17.00 -5.96
C SER A 56 3.40 16.24 -4.97
N ARG A 57 2.97 16.12 -3.71
CA ARG A 57 3.69 15.40 -2.66
C ARG A 57 3.70 13.90 -2.93
N TYR A 58 2.57 13.33 -3.31
CA TYR A 58 2.46 11.92 -3.71
C TYR A 58 3.44 11.57 -4.84
N ILE A 59 3.44 12.36 -5.91
CA ILE A 59 4.36 12.16 -7.04
C ILE A 59 5.83 12.25 -6.57
N ASN A 60 6.16 13.27 -5.79
CA ASN A 60 7.52 13.47 -5.31
C ASN A 60 7.98 12.38 -4.33
N ARG A 61 7.07 11.85 -3.49
CA ARG A 61 7.38 10.74 -2.58
C ARG A 61 7.75 9.49 -3.38
N LEU A 62 6.94 9.12 -4.36
CA LEU A 62 7.23 7.94 -5.19
C LEU A 62 8.54 8.11 -5.98
N ARG A 63 8.80 9.30 -6.51
CA ARG A 63 10.09 9.61 -7.18
C ARG A 63 11.28 9.50 -6.24
N ARG A 64 11.17 10.02 -5.01
CA ARG A 64 12.23 9.90 -4.00
C ARG A 64 12.46 8.45 -3.59
N ALA A 65 11.39 7.67 -3.46
CA ALA A 65 11.49 6.24 -3.20
C ALA A 65 12.25 5.52 -4.33
N ALA A 66 11.90 5.80 -5.59
CA ALA A 66 12.62 5.26 -6.75
C ALA A 66 14.13 5.59 -6.71
N LEU A 67 14.48 6.87 -6.48
CA LEU A 67 15.87 7.34 -6.38
C LEU A 67 16.66 6.66 -5.26
N ASN A 68 15.99 6.24 -4.20
CA ASN A 68 16.62 5.53 -3.08
C ASN A 68 16.81 4.03 -3.36
N LEU A 69 16.03 3.45 -4.27
CA LEU A 69 16.09 2.02 -4.59
C LEU A 69 16.97 1.70 -5.78
N TYR A 70 16.90 2.49 -6.85
CA TYR A 70 17.61 2.15 -8.08
C TYR A 70 17.99 3.39 -8.90
N LYS A 71 18.95 3.17 -9.79
CA LYS A 71 19.31 4.09 -10.86
C LYS A 71 18.97 3.47 -12.20
N VAL A 72 18.53 4.32 -13.11
CA VAL A 72 18.34 3.96 -14.52
C VAL A 72 19.63 4.32 -15.28
N PRO A 73 20.13 3.46 -16.19
CA PRO A 73 21.31 3.76 -17.00
C PRO A 73 21.17 5.04 -17.83
N ASP A 74 22.29 5.72 -18.11
CA ASP A 74 22.29 6.97 -18.90
C ASP A 74 21.80 6.77 -20.35
N ASP A 75 21.93 5.55 -20.88
CA ASP A 75 21.51 5.15 -22.23
C ASP A 75 20.11 4.51 -22.28
N ASP A 76 19.29 4.76 -21.26
CA ASP A 76 17.94 4.21 -21.15
C ASP A 76 17.02 4.61 -22.32
N GLN A 77 16.38 3.59 -22.91
CA GLN A 77 15.47 3.76 -24.05
C GLN A 77 13.99 3.80 -23.64
N TYR A 78 13.72 3.72 -22.35
CA TYR A 78 12.39 3.44 -21.81
C TYR A 78 11.84 4.63 -21.02
N GLY A 79 12.31 5.85 -21.28
CA GLY A 79 11.76 7.07 -20.68
C GLY A 79 12.31 7.44 -19.30
N GLY A 80 13.40 6.81 -18.86
CA GLY A 80 14.07 7.13 -17.60
C GLY A 80 13.27 6.70 -16.37
N MET A 81 13.61 7.28 -15.22
CA MET A 81 13.03 6.91 -13.93
C MET A 81 11.52 7.13 -13.83
N ASP A 82 10.99 8.21 -14.40
CA ASP A 82 9.57 8.53 -14.30
C ASP A 82 8.69 7.49 -15.00
N ALA A 83 9.19 6.88 -16.07
CA ALA A 83 8.50 5.80 -16.79
C ALA A 83 8.59 4.45 -16.07
N ARG A 84 9.41 4.34 -15.02
CA ARG A 84 9.49 3.15 -14.16
C ARG A 84 8.53 3.18 -12.99
N ILE A 85 7.86 4.30 -12.71
CA ILE A 85 7.00 4.40 -11.53
C ILE A 85 5.55 4.15 -11.95
N LEU A 86 4.92 3.17 -11.31
CA LEU A 86 3.48 2.98 -11.43
C LEU A 86 2.76 3.88 -10.43
N TYR A 87 2.18 4.97 -10.91
CA TYR A 87 1.23 5.77 -10.13
C TYR A 87 -0.10 5.04 -10.08
N SER A 88 -0.57 4.68 -8.88
CA SER A 88 -1.80 3.93 -8.68
C SER A 88 -2.74 4.68 -7.74
N PRO A 89 -4.04 4.81 -8.06
CA PRO A 89 -5.02 5.33 -7.13
C PRO A 89 -5.39 4.30 -6.04
N VAL A 90 -4.92 3.05 -6.17
CA VAL A 90 -5.24 1.94 -5.25
C VAL A 90 -4.09 1.64 -4.30
N ILE A 91 -2.85 1.81 -4.76
CA ILE A 91 -1.64 1.45 -4.00
C ILE A 91 -0.91 2.72 -3.56
N SER A 92 -0.78 2.90 -2.25
CA SER A 92 -0.04 4.00 -1.62
C SER A 92 1.48 3.81 -1.69
N LEU A 93 1.93 2.57 -1.67
CA LEU A 93 3.34 2.18 -1.70
C LEU A 93 3.95 2.36 -3.10
N PRO A 94 5.26 2.66 -3.18
CA PRO A 94 5.98 2.72 -4.44
C PRO A 94 5.93 1.38 -5.18
N VAL A 95 5.50 1.40 -6.44
CA VAL A 95 5.52 0.24 -7.33
C VAL A 95 6.30 0.60 -8.58
N PHE A 96 7.17 -0.31 -9.02
CA PHE A 96 8.10 -0.07 -10.11
C PHE A 96 7.92 -1.06 -11.25
N LEU A 97 7.96 -0.55 -12.48
CA LEU A 97 7.85 -1.27 -13.74
C LEU A 97 9.26 -1.56 -14.28
N MET A 98 9.96 -2.48 -13.59
CA MET A 98 11.37 -2.79 -13.87
C MET A 98 11.57 -3.35 -15.27
N GLN A 99 12.66 -2.94 -15.93
CA GLN A 99 13.07 -3.40 -17.27
C GLN A 99 14.27 -4.36 -17.21
N GLY A 100 14.86 -4.57 -16.04
CA GLY A 100 15.99 -5.46 -15.81
C GLY A 100 17.36 -4.81 -16.07
N ASN A 101 17.39 -3.53 -16.43
CA ASN A 101 18.62 -2.75 -16.61
C ASN A 101 18.92 -1.82 -15.42
N GLU A 102 18.11 -1.87 -14.36
CA GLU A 102 18.26 -1.02 -13.19
C GLU A 102 19.50 -1.37 -12.36
N LEU A 103 20.14 -0.34 -11.81
CA LEU A 103 21.32 -0.46 -10.95
C LEU A 103 20.94 -0.17 -9.50
N TYR A 104 21.08 -1.16 -8.64
CA TYR A 104 20.76 -1.03 -7.21
C TYR A 104 21.97 -0.55 -6.41
N PRO A 105 21.78 0.34 -5.41
CA PRO A 105 22.88 0.90 -4.63
C PRO A 105 23.43 -0.08 -3.58
N ASN A 106 22.64 -1.06 -3.14
CA ASN A 106 23.01 -2.07 -2.14
C ASN A 106 22.02 -3.24 -2.16
N GLU A 107 22.35 -4.32 -1.42
CA GLU A 107 21.51 -5.52 -1.32
C GLU A 107 20.16 -5.26 -0.66
N SER A 108 20.09 -4.36 0.33
CA SER A 108 18.84 -4.00 1.00
C SER A 108 17.81 -3.40 0.04
N ALA A 109 18.25 -2.64 -0.96
CA ALA A 109 17.35 -2.05 -1.95
C ALA A 109 16.65 -3.10 -2.82
N VAL A 110 17.33 -4.21 -3.15
CA VAL A 110 16.74 -5.30 -3.94
C VAL A 110 15.67 -6.02 -3.12
N GLN A 111 15.80 -6.05 -1.79
CA GLN A 111 14.88 -6.73 -0.88
C GLN A 111 13.56 -5.98 -0.63
N TYR A 112 13.28 -4.90 -1.36
CA TYR A 112 12.01 -4.18 -1.26
C TYR A 112 10.84 -5.11 -1.66
N PRO A 113 9.83 -5.35 -0.79
CA PRO A 113 8.86 -6.43 -1.00
C PRO A 113 8.12 -6.41 -2.33
N LEU A 114 7.76 -5.23 -2.85
CA LEU A 114 7.00 -5.11 -4.11
C LEU A 114 7.86 -5.29 -5.38
N LEU A 115 9.15 -5.62 -5.24
CA LEU A 115 9.99 -6.16 -6.32
C LEU A 115 9.88 -7.69 -6.45
N HIS A 116 9.32 -8.36 -5.44
CA HIS A 116 9.23 -9.81 -5.38
C HIS A 116 7.78 -10.27 -5.51
N TYR A 117 7.59 -11.40 -6.19
CA TYR A 117 6.29 -12.03 -6.42
C TYR A 117 6.37 -13.52 -6.07
N PRO A 118 5.32 -14.13 -5.49
CA PRO A 118 5.28 -15.56 -5.29
C PRO A 118 5.37 -16.29 -6.64
N VAL A 119 6.28 -17.26 -6.76
CA VAL A 119 6.49 -18.01 -8.01
C VAL A 119 5.25 -18.78 -8.43
N ASN A 120 4.46 -19.29 -7.47
CA ASN A 120 3.20 -19.99 -7.73
C ASN A 120 2.04 -19.05 -8.13
N HIS A 121 2.23 -17.73 -8.04
CA HIS A 121 1.25 -16.70 -8.43
C HIS A 121 1.90 -15.62 -9.32
N ALA A 122 2.78 -16.05 -10.22
CA ALA A 122 3.51 -15.15 -11.13
C ALA A 122 2.57 -14.23 -11.95
N PRO A 123 3.03 -13.03 -12.35
CA PRO A 123 2.21 -11.99 -12.98
C PRO A 123 1.75 -12.30 -14.43
N ASP A 124 1.96 -13.52 -14.92
CA ASP A 124 1.87 -13.89 -16.34
C ASP A 124 0.44 -13.77 -16.93
N HIS A 125 -0.58 -13.72 -16.07
CA HIS A 125 -2.00 -13.67 -16.44
C HIS A 125 -2.82 -12.59 -15.71
N ILE A 126 -2.18 -11.51 -15.26
CA ILE A 126 -2.86 -10.42 -14.53
C ILE A 126 -3.93 -9.76 -15.41
N ARG A 127 -5.19 -9.78 -14.92
CA ARG A 127 -6.31 -9.06 -15.54
C ARG A 127 -6.44 -7.62 -15.05
N ASP A 128 -6.20 -7.39 -13.76
CA ASP A 128 -6.17 -6.06 -13.15
C ASP A 128 -4.92 -5.94 -12.27
N VAL A 129 -3.97 -5.10 -12.70
CA VAL A 129 -2.71 -4.84 -12.00
C VAL A 129 -2.96 -4.23 -10.62
N SER A 130 -4.00 -3.43 -10.45
CA SER A 130 -4.32 -2.83 -9.16
C SER A 130 -4.74 -3.88 -8.14
N VAL A 131 -5.58 -4.83 -8.57
CA VAL A 131 -6.03 -5.94 -7.72
C VAL A 131 -4.83 -6.80 -7.34
N TYR A 132 -4.02 -7.22 -8.32
CA TYR A 132 -2.84 -8.05 -8.06
C TYR A 132 -1.85 -7.41 -7.08
N LEU A 133 -1.54 -6.12 -7.25
CA LEU A 133 -0.63 -5.41 -6.34
C LEU A 133 -1.25 -5.25 -4.94
N LEU A 134 -2.56 -5.01 -4.86
CA LEU A 134 -3.25 -4.91 -3.58
C LEU A 134 -3.30 -6.27 -2.87
N THR A 135 -3.42 -7.38 -3.63
CA THR A 135 -3.27 -8.75 -3.11
C THR A 135 -1.91 -8.95 -2.47
N LEU A 136 -0.81 -8.54 -3.13
CA LEU A 136 0.53 -8.63 -2.57
C LEU A 136 0.67 -7.81 -1.28
N VAL A 137 0.13 -6.60 -1.27
CA VAL A 137 0.12 -5.74 -0.08
C VAL A 137 -0.63 -6.44 1.07
N ALA A 138 -1.84 -6.92 0.84
CA ALA A 138 -2.60 -7.65 1.85
C ALA A 138 -1.87 -8.91 2.34
N LEU A 139 -1.31 -9.69 1.42
CA LEU A 139 -0.55 -10.90 1.73
C LEU A 139 0.67 -10.59 2.60
N TYR A 140 1.54 -9.68 2.19
CA TYR A 140 2.75 -9.34 2.92
C TYR A 140 2.46 -8.73 4.30
N SER A 141 1.40 -7.92 4.42
CA SER A 141 0.96 -7.44 5.73
C SER A 141 0.43 -8.58 6.60
N SER A 142 -0.39 -9.48 6.06
CA SER A 142 -0.95 -10.63 6.81
C SER A 142 0.12 -11.61 7.30
N MET A 143 1.22 -11.75 6.56
CA MET A 143 2.37 -12.57 6.93
C MET A 143 3.32 -11.87 7.90
N GLY A 144 3.07 -10.61 8.25
CA GLY A 144 3.98 -9.80 9.08
C GLY A 144 5.30 -9.42 8.38
N LEU A 145 5.36 -9.56 7.05
CA LEU A 145 6.54 -9.23 6.25
C LEU A 145 6.70 -7.73 6.02
N MET A 146 5.60 -6.97 6.12
CA MET A 146 5.65 -5.52 6.01
C MET A 146 4.64 -4.83 6.93
N ARG A 147 5.05 -3.67 7.44
CA ARG A 147 4.25 -2.79 8.28
C ARG A 147 4.58 -1.34 7.96
N GLU A 148 3.55 -0.56 7.69
CA GLU A 148 3.65 0.90 7.59
C GLU A 148 3.57 1.51 9.00
N ASP A 149 4.36 2.55 9.25
CA ASP A 149 4.28 3.33 10.49
C ASP A 149 3.59 4.69 10.31
N GLU A 150 3.41 5.41 11.41
CA GLU A 150 2.73 6.72 11.40
C GLU A 150 3.58 7.84 10.79
N GLU A 151 4.90 7.65 10.69
CA GLU A 151 5.84 8.63 10.14
C GLU A 151 5.94 8.56 8.60
N GLY A 152 5.27 7.57 7.99
CA GLY A 152 5.31 7.34 6.55
C GLY A 152 6.51 6.49 6.13
N ASP A 153 7.09 5.71 7.05
CA ASP A 153 8.11 4.73 6.74
C ASP A 153 7.51 3.32 6.59
N LEU A 154 8.21 2.48 5.83
CA LEU A 154 7.88 1.07 5.67
C LEU A 154 8.94 0.22 6.36
N LEU A 155 8.52 -0.53 7.38
CA LEU A 155 9.31 -1.59 7.99
C LEU A 155 8.98 -2.90 7.29
N CYS A 156 10.00 -3.66 6.89
CA CYS A 156 9.79 -4.96 6.27
C CYS A 156 10.93 -5.95 6.55
N TYR A 157 10.65 -7.22 6.30
CA TYR A 157 11.66 -8.26 6.23
C TYR A 157 11.98 -8.56 4.78
N GLY A 158 13.27 -8.64 4.45
CA GLY A 158 13.70 -8.97 3.10
C GLY A 158 13.19 -10.35 2.67
N LEU A 159 12.72 -10.43 1.44
CA LEU A 159 12.31 -11.69 0.82
C LEU A 159 13.50 -12.30 0.09
N SER A 160 13.75 -13.59 0.30
CA SER A 160 14.71 -14.35 -0.50
C SER A 160 13.99 -15.04 -1.65
N ASP A 161 14.43 -14.77 -2.88
CA ASP A 161 13.94 -15.48 -4.06
C ASP A 161 14.59 -16.87 -4.19
N PRO A 162 13.86 -17.89 -4.65
CA PRO A 162 12.43 -17.86 -5.00
C PRO A 162 11.53 -17.91 -3.77
N PHE A 163 10.48 -17.07 -3.76
CA PHE A 163 9.44 -17.06 -2.73
C PHE A 163 8.16 -17.75 -3.23
N THR A 164 7.45 -18.45 -2.34
CA THR A 164 6.11 -19.00 -2.58
C THR A 164 5.22 -18.67 -1.41
N CYS A 165 3.92 -18.50 -1.66
CA CYS A 165 2.92 -18.34 -0.61
C CYS A 165 1.91 -19.49 -0.61
N ASP A 166 1.22 -19.65 0.51
CA ASP A 166 0.09 -20.56 0.62
C ASP A 166 -1.08 -20.08 -0.26
N ASP A 167 -1.68 -21.01 -1.01
CA ASP A 167 -2.74 -20.69 -1.98
C ASP A 167 -4.02 -20.19 -1.28
N ASP A 168 -4.34 -20.68 -0.08
CA ASP A 168 -5.51 -20.22 0.66
C ASP A 168 -5.30 -18.78 1.15
N MET A 169 -4.09 -18.46 1.60
CA MET A 169 -3.72 -17.07 1.94
C MET A 169 -3.78 -16.14 0.73
N TRP A 170 -3.29 -16.59 -0.43
CA TRP A 170 -3.39 -15.83 -1.67
C TRP A 170 -4.84 -15.57 -2.06
N MET A 171 -5.68 -16.61 -2.09
CA MET A 171 -7.09 -16.47 -2.46
C MET A 171 -7.84 -15.52 -1.52
N ALA A 172 -7.60 -15.62 -0.22
CA ALA A 172 -8.21 -14.70 0.75
C ALA A 172 -7.78 -13.23 0.53
N ALA A 173 -6.49 -13.00 0.30
CA ALA A 173 -5.97 -11.67 -0.01
C ALA A 173 -6.51 -11.14 -1.35
N GLU A 174 -6.64 -12.00 -2.36
CA GLU A 174 -7.13 -11.64 -3.69
C GLU A 174 -8.62 -11.29 -3.67
N ASP A 175 -9.42 -12.07 -2.96
CA ASP A 175 -10.85 -11.81 -2.84
C ASP A 175 -11.11 -10.49 -2.11
N TRP A 176 -10.37 -10.22 -1.01
CA TRP A 176 -10.41 -8.92 -0.36
C TRP A 176 -9.99 -7.79 -1.31
N ALA A 177 -8.92 -7.98 -2.09
CA ALA A 177 -8.42 -6.98 -3.02
C ALA A 177 -9.41 -6.68 -4.15
N LYS A 178 -10.14 -7.68 -4.66
CA LYS A 178 -11.17 -7.51 -5.70
C LYS A 178 -12.31 -6.60 -5.22
N ASP A 179 -12.74 -6.78 -3.98
CA ASP A 179 -13.83 -5.99 -3.40
C ASP A 179 -13.36 -4.58 -3.01
N THR A 180 -12.10 -4.47 -2.55
CA THR A 180 -11.56 -3.24 -1.97
C THR A 180 -10.97 -2.28 -3.02
N ALA A 181 -10.30 -2.79 -4.06
CA ALA A 181 -9.59 -1.96 -5.03
C ALA A 181 -10.48 -0.91 -5.73
N PRO A 182 -11.72 -1.22 -6.18
CA PRO A 182 -12.60 -0.23 -6.77
C PRO A 182 -12.98 0.90 -5.79
N LEU A 183 -13.18 0.55 -4.52
CA LEU A 183 -13.53 1.52 -3.49
C LEU A 183 -12.33 2.43 -3.18
N LEU A 184 -11.13 1.87 -3.03
CA LEU A 184 -9.92 2.65 -2.82
C LEU A 184 -9.64 3.59 -3.98
N ARG A 185 -9.83 3.13 -5.22
CA ARG A 185 -9.69 3.94 -6.43
C ARG A 185 -10.56 5.19 -6.36
N ASP A 186 -11.85 5.02 -6.11
CA ASP A 186 -12.81 6.12 -6.06
C ASP A 186 -12.54 7.05 -4.88
N LEU A 187 -12.24 6.50 -3.70
CA LEU A 187 -11.91 7.28 -2.51
C LEU A 187 -10.65 8.12 -2.70
N ASN A 188 -9.55 7.50 -3.12
CA ASN A 188 -8.27 8.18 -3.28
C ASN A 188 -8.29 9.21 -4.41
N MET A 189 -9.01 8.95 -5.51
CA MET A 189 -9.22 9.96 -6.56
C MET A 189 -9.97 11.17 -6.03
N ALA A 190 -11.03 10.97 -5.24
CA ALA A 190 -11.78 12.07 -4.62
C ALA A 190 -10.95 12.84 -3.59
N ARG A 191 -10.11 12.16 -2.81
CA ARG A 191 -9.18 12.80 -1.88
C ARG A 191 -8.21 13.72 -2.60
N LEU A 192 -7.53 13.21 -3.62
CA LEU A 192 -6.57 13.99 -4.41
C LEU A 192 -7.24 15.18 -5.09
N LEU A 193 -8.47 15.02 -5.58
CA LEU A 193 -9.28 16.12 -6.10
C LEU A 193 -9.58 17.16 -5.01
N GLY A 194 -10.05 16.72 -3.84
CA GLY A 194 -10.32 17.62 -2.71
C GLY A 194 -9.08 18.42 -2.28
N PHE A 195 -7.92 17.77 -2.19
CA PHE A 195 -6.65 18.44 -1.88
C PHE A 195 -6.26 19.43 -2.97
N ALA A 196 -6.40 19.06 -4.23
CA ALA A 196 -6.08 19.96 -5.33
C ALA A 196 -7.01 21.17 -5.41
N LEU A 197 -8.29 21.00 -5.07
CA LEU A 197 -9.26 22.10 -5.03
C LEU A 197 -8.97 23.11 -3.90
N ASN A 198 -8.31 22.67 -2.82
CA ASN A 198 -7.88 23.55 -1.72
C ASN A 198 -6.64 24.40 -2.08
N ASP A 199 -5.83 23.97 -3.07
CA ASP A 199 -4.63 24.68 -3.53
C ASP A 199 -4.50 24.60 -5.06
N ARG A 200 -5.45 25.23 -5.75
CA ARG A 200 -5.64 25.03 -7.20
C ARG A 200 -4.45 25.45 -8.04
N ASP A 201 -3.78 26.52 -7.65
CA ASP A 201 -2.68 27.11 -8.43
C ASP A 201 -1.47 26.17 -8.49
N ASN A 202 -1.27 25.33 -7.45
CA ASN A 202 -0.12 24.44 -7.35
C ASN A 202 -0.45 22.98 -7.67
N GLU A 203 -1.67 22.52 -7.41
CA GLU A 203 -1.98 21.08 -7.38
C GLU A 203 -2.83 20.58 -8.56
N ILE A 204 -3.47 21.45 -9.34
CA ILE A 204 -4.27 21.03 -10.50
C ILE A 204 -3.41 20.43 -11.61
N GLY A 205 -2.20 20.97 -11.85
CA GLY A 205 -1.27 20.41 -12.82
C GLY A 205 -0.84 18.97 -12.48
N PRO A 206 -0.28 18.74 -11.27
CA PRO A 206 0.02 17.39 -10.77
C PRO A 206 -1.17 16.44 -10.76
N LEU A 207 -2.36 16.89 -10.34
CA LEU A 207 -3.58 16.07 -10.37
C LEU A 207 -3.94 15.65 -11.80
N SER A 208 -3.91 16.60 -12.75
CA SER A 208 -4.22 16.34 -14.16
C SER A 208 -3.28 15.31 -14.76
N ALA A 209 -1.99 15.34 -14.39
CA ALA A 209 -1.03 14.32 -14.81
C ALA A 209 -1.41 12.92 -14.31
N LEU A 210 -1.78 12.78 -13.02
CA LEU A 210 -2.23 11.51 -12.45
C LEU A 210 -3.53 11.01 -13.09
N TYR A 211 -4.50 11.89 -13.30
CA TYR A 211 -5.75 11.51 -13.96
C TYR A 211 -5.52 11.10 -15.42
N GLY A 212 -4.56 11.73 -16.08
CA GLY A 212 -4.08 11.35 -17.41
C GLY A 212 -3.52 9.93 -17.44
N THR A 213 -2.68 9.54 -16.47
CA THR A 213 -2.14 8.17 -16.39
C THR A 213 -3.21 7.13 -16.07
N TRP A 214 -4.25 7.52 -15.33
CA TRP A 214 -5.38 6.64 -15.00
C TRP A 214 -6.50 6.65 -16.03
N ASN A 215 -6.38 7.45 -17.09
CA ASN A 215 -7.41 7.65 -18.11
C ASN A 215 -8.77 8.05 -17.49
N GLU A 216 -8.73 8.87 -16.44
CA GLU A 216 -9.91 9.35 -15.73
C GLU A 216 -10.60 10.47 -16.54
N LYS A 217 -11.91 10.31 -16.77
CA LYS A 217 -12.73 11.18 -17.63
C LYS A 217 -14.00 11.67 -16.96
N ARG A 218 -14.30 11.19 -15.75
CA ARG A 218 -15.46 11.59 -14.97
C ARG A 218 -15.35 13.06 -14.57
N SER A 219 -16.49 13.70 -14.34
CA SER A 219 -16.52 15.07 -13.82
C SER A 219 -16.09 15.10 -12.35
N ALA A 220 -15.66 16.28 -11.89
CA ALA A 220 -15.30 16.50 -10.48
C ALA A 220 -16.42 16.07 -9.52
N ASP A 221 -17.67 16.44 -9.80
CA ASP A 221 -18.82 16.06 -8.97
C ASP A 221 -19.02 14.54 -8.93
N THR A 222 -18.88 13.86 -10.07
CA THR A 222 -18.99 12.40 -10.15
C THR A 222 -17.91 11.71 -9.32
N ILE A 223 -16.67 12.21 -9.39
CA ILE A 223 -15.54 11.68 -8.60
C ILE A 223 -15.79 11.89 -7.11
N MET A 224 -16.19 13.09 -6.70
CA MET A 224 -16.47 13.40 -5.30
C MET A 224 -17.61 12.55 -4.72
N ASP A 225 -18.69 12.34 -5.47
CA ASP A 225 -19.82 11.52 -5.02
C ASP A 225 -19.47 10.03 -4.95
N ALA A 226 -18.67 9.53 -5.90
CA ALA A 226 -18.16 8.16 -5.85
C ALA A 226 -17.25 7.94 -4.63
N GLY A 227 -16.33 8.86 -4.36
CA GLY A 227 -15.41 8.78 -3.22
C GLY A 227 -16.12 8.80 -1.87
N LYS A 228 -17.19 9.60 -1.71
CA LYS A 228 -18.01 9.59 -0.48
C LYS A 228 -18.68 8.24 -0.25
N LYS A 229 -19.31 7.68 -1.29
CA LYS A 229 -19.93 6.35 -1.21
C LYS A 229 -18.89 5.27 -0.90
N ALA A 230 -17.71 5.35 -1.51
CA ALA A 230 -16.62 4.43 -1.25
C ALA A 230 -16.10 4.52 0.19
N ALA A 231 -16.02 5.73 0.77
CA ALA A 231 -15.64 5.90 2.17
C ALA A 231 -16.61 5.20 3.14
N ASP A 232 -17.92 5.34 2.91
CA ASP A 232 -18.95 4.71 3.74
C ASP A 232 -18.87 3.17 3.66
N LEU A 233 -18.55 2.63 2.48
CA LEU A 233 -18.40 1.19 2.25
C LEU A 233 -17.08 0.63 2.80
N LEU A 234 -15.99 1.41 2.79
CA LEU A 234 -14.67 0.97 3.27
C LEU A 234 -14.53 1.03 4.78
N GLN A 235 -15.26 1.90 5.46
CA GLN A 235 -15.09 2.12 6.89
C GLN A 235 -15.16 0.83 7.74
N PRO A 236 -16.08 -0.12 7.51
CA PRO A 236 -16.13 -1.38 8.25
C PRO A 236 -14.89 -2.24 8.01
N GLU A 237 -14.44 -2.37 6.76
CA GLU A 237 -13.31 -3.21 6.35
C GLU A 237 -11.96 -2.63 6.81
N TYR A 238 -11.82 -1.31 6.77
CA TYR A 238 -10.58 -0.62 7.12
C TYR A 238 -10.18 -0.88 8.58
N ASN A 239 -11.14 -0.84 9.50
CA ASN A 239 -10.88 -1.06 10.94
C ASN A 239 -10.57 -2.52 11.29
N VAL A 240 -10.92 -3.48 10.42
CA VAL A 240 -10.65 -4.90 10.63
C VAL A 240 -9.21 -5.26 10.25
N PHE A 241 -8.68 -4.61 9.20
CA PHE A 241 -7.33 -4.89 8.69
C PHE A 241 -6.25 -3.95 9.22
N LEU A 242 -6.62 -2.73 9.61
CA LEU A 242 -5.69 -1.68 9.99
C LEU A 242 -6.10 -1.17 11.36
N GLU A 243 -5.26 -1.37 12.37
CA GLU A 243 -5.44 -0.83 13.73
C GLU A 243 -5.25 0.70 13.78
N VAL A 244 -5.66 1.41 12.72
CA VAL A 244 -5.49 2.84 12.51
C VAL A 244 -6.87 3.47 12.35
N GLU A 245 -7.07 4.63 12.98
CA GLU A 245 -8.33 5.36 12.88
C GLU A 245 -8.62 5.76 11.41
N PHE A 246 -9.76 5.30 10.89
CA PHE A 246 -10.18 5.64 9.53
C PHE A 246 -10.55 7.13 9.42
N ARG A 247 -9.62 7.93 8.89
CA ARG A 247 -9.81 9.37 8.62
C ARG A 247 -9.70 9.66 7.12
N PRO A 248 -10.76 9.34 6.34
CA PRO A 248 -10.71 9.28 4.88
C PRO A 248 -10.59 10.63 4.15
N PHE A 249 -10.64 11.77 4.86
CA PHE A 249 -10.50 13.09 4.23
C PHE A 249 -9.49 14.00 4.92
N GLN A 250 -8.73 13.48 5.90
CA GLN A 250 -7.68 14.25 6.56
C GLN A 250 -6.38 14.19 5.75
N GLU A 251 -5.83 15.36 5.41
CA GLU A 251 -4.48 15.51 4.84
C GLU A 251 -3.41 15.25 5.93
N ARG A 252 -2.31 14.58 5.57
CA ARG A 252 -1.13 14.40 6.42
C ARG A 252 0.10 15.10 5.82
#